data_AF-J6LBN4-F1
#
_entry.id   AF-J6LBN4-F1
#
_cell.length_a   1.000
_cell.length_b   1.000
_cell.length_c   1.000
_cell.angle_alpha   90.00
_cell.angle_beta   90.00
_cell.angle_gamma   90.00
#
_symmetry.space_group_name_H-M   'P 1'
#
loop_
_entity.id
_entity.type
_entity.pdbx_description
1 polymer ?
#
loop_
_entity_poly.entity_id
_entity_poly.type
_entity_poly.pdbx_seq_one_letter_code
_entity_poly.pdbx_strand_id
1 'polypeptide(L)'
;MRRMMLGMSQEKLGDALSLTFQQVQKYEKGTNRIGASRLQQIAHILQVPVAFFFEGAPDLSGDSNATGLGEAPSPAYISDFLATSDGLALTKAFMRIGDVKLRRRIVDLVEHIAGEPAENGNGTSAAAVEH
;
A
#
# COMPACT_ATOMS: atom_id res chain seq x y z
N MET A 1 -3.88 11.11 2.98
CA MET A 1 -4.72 10.18 3.79
C MET A 1 -4.01 9.58 5.00
N ARG A 2 -2.69 9.27 4.96
CA ARG A 2 -1.93 8.71 6.10
C ARG A 2 -2.09 9.49 7.42
N ARG A 3 -2.09 10.83 7.37
CA ARG A 3 -2.34 11.71 8.54
C ARG A 3 -3.63 11.32 9.29
N MET A 4 -4.72 11.06 8.57
CA MET A 4 -6.01 10.69 9.19
C MET A 4 -5.95 9.32 9.86
N MET A 5 -5.18 8.37 9.29
CA MET A 5 -4.96 7.05 9.90
C MET A 5 -4.23 7.15 11.25
N LEU A 6 -3.37 8.18 11.40
CA LEU A 6 -2.68 8.49 12.65
C LEU A 6 -3.52 9.36 13.61
N GLY A 7 -4.78 9.67 13.27
CA GLY A 7 -5.61 10.58 14.07
C GLY A 7 -5.05 12.00 14.18
N MET A 8 -4.20 12.42 13.22
CA MET A 8 -3.52 13.71 13.26
C MET A 8 -4.35 14.79 12.54
N SER A 9 -4.53 15.96 13.15
CA SER A 9 -5.18 17.12 12.50
C SER A 9 -4.23 17.83 11.53
N GLN A 10 -4.79 18.62 10.60
CA GLN A 10 -3.98 19.43 9.67
C GLN A 10 -3.20 20.52 10.43
N GLU A 11 -3.76 21.06 11.52
CA GLU A 11 -3.09 21.97 12.45
C GLU A 11 -1.87 21.30 13.08
N LYS A 12 -2.03 20.09 13.63
CA LYS A 12 -0.93 19.34 14.25
C LYS A 12 0.21 19.03 13.28
N LEU A 13 -0.11 18.75 12.00
CA LEU A 13 0.90 18.59 10.96
C LEU A 13 1.54 19.94 10.58
N GLY A 14 0.75 21.01 10.55
CA GLY A 14 1.23 22.37 10.32
C GLY A 14 2.24 22.82 11.36
N ASP A 15 1.92 22.64 12.65
CA ASP A 15 2.79 22.97 13.77
C ASP A 15 4.14 22.24 13.67
N ALA A 16 4.11 20.93 13.37
CA ALA A 16 5.30 20.11 13.20
C ALA A 16 6.18 20.53 11.99
N LEU A 17 5.61 21.24 11.02
CA LEU A 17 6.30 21.74 9.84
C LEU A 17 6.60 23.25 9.92
N SER A 18 6.16 23.92 10.98
CA SER A 18 6.13 25.39 11.09
C SER A 18 5.37 26.04 9.93
N LEU A 19 4.20 25.50 9.59
CA LEU A 19 3.32 25.95 8.53
C LEU A 19 1.91 26.18 9.05
N THR A 20 1.14 27.03 8.38
CA THR A 20 -0.28 27.20 8.69
C THR A 20 -1.09 25.98 8.25
N PHE A 21 -2.21 25.74 8.94
CA PHE A 21 -3.23 24.76 8.54
C PHE A 21 -3.63 24.91 7.05
N GLN A 22 -3.80 26.15 6.59
CA GLN A 22 -4.15 26.45 5.20
C GLN A 22 -3.06 26.01 4.22
N GLN A 23 -1.79 26.13 4.58
CA GLN A 23 -0.69 25.65 3.75
C GLN A 23 -0.67 24.12 3.67
N VAL A 24 -0.93 23.43 4.78
CA VAL A 24 -1.10 21.97 4.80
C VAL A 24 -2.29 21.56 3.92
N GLN A 25 -3.41 22.29 3.97
CA GLN A 25 -4.53 22.05 3.06
C GLN A 25 -4.14 22.19 1.58
N LYS A 26 -3.35 23.20 1.22
CA LYS A 26 -2.88 23.39 -0.16
C LYS A 26 -1.97 22.24 -0.62
N TYR A 27 -1.15 21.69 0.27
CA TYR A 27 -0.38 20.48 0.00
C TYR A 27 -1.26 19.25 -0.18
N GLU A 28 -2.23 19.02 0.71
CA GLU A 28 -3.14 17.88 0.60
C GLU A 28 -4.04 17.96 -0.65
N LYS A 29 -4.37 19.17 -1.12
CA LYS A 29 -5.13 19.40 -2.36
C LYS A 29 -4.26 19.46 -3.62
N GLY A 30 -2.93 19.40 -3.49
CA GLY A 30 -2.00 19.52 -4.61
C GLY A 30 -1.97 20.90 -5.29
N THR A 31 -2.56 21.93 -4.70
CA THR A 31 -2.56 23.28 -5.27
C THR A 31 -1.24 24.02 -5.06
N ASN A 32 -0.44 23.58 -4.09
CA ASN A 32 0.94 24.02 -3.90
C ASN A 32 1.91 22.86 -4.09
N ARG A 33 2.98 23.09 -4.87
CA ARG A 33 4.09 22.14 -5.00
C ARG A 33 4.87 22.02 -3.68
N ILE A 34 5.40 20.83 -3.43
CA ILE A 34 6.20 20.52 -2.26
C ILE A 34 7.63 20.21 -2.72
N GLY A 35 8.62 20.90 -2.16
CA GLY A 35 10.02 20.59 -2.42
C GLY A 35 10.47 19.29 -1.73
N ALA A 36 11.49 18.62 -2.27
CA ALA A 36 11.96 17.32 -1.78
C ALA A 36 12.31 17.29 -0.28
N SER A 37 13.01 18.32 0.21
CA SER A 37 13.33 18.44 1.64
C SER A 37 12.08 18.47 2.52
N ARG A 38 11.04 19.20 2.09
CA ARG A 38 9.78 19.29 2.81
C ARG A 38 9.01 17.97 2.75
N LEU A 39 8.99 17.33 1.59
CA LEU A 39 8.36 16.02 1.42
C LEU A 39 8.99 14.97 2.36
N GLN A 40 10.31 15.01 2.52
CA GLN A 40 11.00 14.11 3.44
C GLN A 40 10.66 14.38 4.92
N GLN A 41 10.50 15.64 5.32
CA GLN A 41 10.03 15.97 6.67
C GLN A 41 8.61 15.44 6.90
N ILE A 42 7.73 15.57 5.91
CA ILE A 42 6.36 15.05 5.99
C ILE A 42 6.39 13.51 6.11
N ALA A 43 7.23 12.83 5.34
CA ALA A 43 7.42 11.37 5.43
C ALA A 43 7.80 10.92 6.85
N HIS A 44 8.77 11.61 7.46
CA HIS A 44 9.21 11.35 8.82
C HIS A 44 8.08 11.57 9.85
N ILE A 45 7.35 12.68 9.76
CA ILE A 45 6.24 13.00 10.68
C ILE A 45 5.11 11.97 10.56
N LEU A 46 4.83 11.51 9.34
CA LEU A 46 3.79 10.52 9.06
C LEU A 46 4.27 9.06 9.23
N GLN A 47 5.53 8.86 9.62
CA GLN A 47 6.17 7.56 9.82
C GLN A 47 5.97 6.62 8.62
N VAL A 48 6.26 7.14 7.41
CA VAL A 48 6.23 6.40 6.16
C VAL A 48 7.52 6.65 5.37
N PRO A 49 7.96 5.70 4.54
CA PRO A 49 9.02 5.97 3.55
C PRO A 49 8.61 7.11 2.61
N VAL A 50 9.55 7.92 2.12
CA VAL A 50 9.25 9.00 1.16
C VAL A 50 8.61 8.48 -0.13
N ALA A 51 8.94 7.24 -0.53
CA ALA A 51 8.35 6.55 -1.67
C ALA A 51 6.82 6.44 -1.59
N PHE A 52 6.25 6.42 -0.39
CA PHE A 52 4.80 6.38 -0.16
C PHE A 52 4.04 7.51 -0.88
N PHE A 53 4.65 8.70 -1.04
CA PHE A 53 3.99 9.82 -1.73
C PHE A 53 4.00 9.71 -3.26
N PHE A 54 4.73 8.74 -3.81
CA PHE A 54 4.87 8.48 -5.24
C PHE A 54 4.20 7.17 -5.66
N GLU A 55 3.68 6.37 -4.72
CA GLU A 55 2.91 5.16 -5.01
C GLU A 55 1.64 5.52 -5.82
N GLY A 56 1.54 5.00 -7.05
CA GLY A 56 0.42 5.28 -7.96
C GLY A 56 0.54 6.59 -8.76
N ALA A 57 1.66 7.33 -8.63
CA ALA A 57 1.98 8.38 -9.59
C ALA A 57 2.25 7.71 -10.97
N PRO A 58 1.79 8.31 -12.09
CA PRO A 58 2.17 7.82 -13.41
C PRO A 58 3.70 7.74 -13.46
N ASP A 59 4.22 6.57 -13.84
CA ASP A 59 5.65 6.37 -13.98
C ASP A 59 6.17 7.45 -14.93
N LEU A 60 7.09 8.29 -14.44
CA LEU A 60 7.76 9.28 -15.26
C LEU A 60 8.75 8.61 -16.23
N SER A 61 9.02 7.33 -16.01
CA SER A 61 9.68 6.41 -16.93
C SER A 61 8.60 5.84 -17.85
N GLY A 62 8.61 6.22 -19.13
CA GLY A 62 7.62 5.80 -20.12
C GLY A 62 7.62 4.32 -20.50
N ASP A 63 7.97 3.40 -19.60
CA ASP A 63 8.00 1.96 -19.85
C ASP A 63 6.76 1.28 -19.27
N SER A 64 5.65 1.47 -19.98
CA SER A 64 4.48 0.60 -19.86
C SER A 64 4.77 -0.76 -20.52
N ASN A 65 5.69 -1.56 -19.97
CA ASN A 65 5.88 -2.97 -20.34
C ASN A 65 6.81 -3.71 -19.37
N ALA A 66 6.29 -4.09 -18.21
CA ALA A 66 6.86 -5.20 -17.43
C ALA A 66 5.72 -6.14 -17.00
N THR A 67 5.15 -6.81 -17.99
CA THR A 67 4.43 -8.07 -17.83
C THR A 67 5.44 -9.18 -17.48
N GLY A 68 5.18 -9.92 -16.40
CA GLY A 68 5.76 -11.24 -16.17
C GLY A 68 6.98 -11.30 -15.26
N LEU A 69 6.74 -11.30 -13.95
CA LEU A 69 7.42 -12.14 -12.95
C LEU A 69 6.74 -11.90 -11.60
N GLY A 70 5.88 -12.84 -11.19
CA GLY A 70 5.19 -12.89 -9.89
C GLY A 70 4.58 -11.56 -9.46
N GLU A 71 3.31 -11.32 -9.77
CA GLU A 71 2.58 -10.10 -9.40
C GLU A 71 2.82 -9.75 -7.93
N ALA A 72 3.80 -8.87 -7.68
CA ALA A 72 3.76 -8.05 -6.50
C ALA A 72 2.40 -7.34 -6.58
N PRO A 73 1.52 -7.45 -5.58
CA PRO A 73 0.19 -6.87 -5.66
C PRO A 73 0.36 -5.42 -6.06
N SER A 74 -0.23 -5.07 -7.21
CA SER A 74 -0.10 -3.72 -7.74
C SER A 74 -0.53 -2.73 -6.65
N PRO A 75 0.17 -1.60 -6.45
CA PRO A 75 -0.16 -0.64 -5.40
C PRO A 75 -1.62 -0.17 -5.42
N ALA A 76 -2.26 -0.21 -6.60
CA ALA A 76 -3.68 0.02 -6.79
C ALA A 76 -4.56 -0.93 -5.96
N TYR A 77 -4.25 -2.23 -5.94
CA TYR A 77 -5.00 -3.22 -5.17
C TYR A 77 -4.93 -2.95 -3.65
N ILE A 78 -3.77 -2.52 -3.14
CA ILE A 78 -3.61 -2.15 -1.72
C ILE A 78 -4.38 -0.88 -1.40
N SER A 79 -4.33 0.13 -2.29
CA SER A 79 -5.08 1.38 -2.13
C SER A 79 -6.59 1.12 -2.11
N ASP A 80 -7.09 0.34 -3.06
CA ASP A 80 -8.51 -0.01 -3.17
C ASP A 80 -8.97 -0.82 -1.95
N PHE A 81 -8.16 -1.77 -1.49
CA PHE A 81 -8.41 -2.52 -0.26
C PHE A 81 -8.51 -1.60 0.96
N LEU A 82 -7.57 -0.67 1.13
CA LEU A 82 -7.57 0.28 2.26
C LEU A 82 -8.70 1.31 2.18
N ALA A 83 -9.27 1.55 1.00
CA ALA A 83 -10.43 2.41 0.82
C ALA A 83 -11.73 1.75 1.33
N THR A 84 -11.76 0.43 1.49
CA THR A 84 -12.90 -0.29 2.07
C THR A 84 -12.96 -0.13 3.60
N SER A 85 -14.17 -0.11 4.15
CA SER A 85 -14.38 -0.11 5.61
C SER A 85 -13.71 -1.31 6.28
N ASP A 86 -13.81 -2.47 5.63
CA ASP A 86 -13.36 -3.75 6.15
C ASP A 86 -11.84 -3.86 6.05
N GLY A 87 -11.23 -3.40 4.96
CA GLY A 87 -9.78 -3.39 4.81
C GLY A 87 -9.09 -2.46 5.80
N LEU A 88 -9.69 -1.29 6.08
CA LEU A 88 -9.19 -0.39 7.12
C LEU A 88 -9.37 -0.99 8.52
N ALA A 89 -10.50 -1.62 8.81
CA ALA A 89 -10.76 -2.27 10.10
C ALA A 89 -9.80 -3.44 10.33
N LEU A 90 -9.58 -4.28 9.31
CA LEU A 90 -8.65 -5.41 9.35
C LEU A 90 -7.21 -4.92 9.60
N THR A 91 -6.76 -3.91 8.85
CA THR A 91 -5.43 -3.33 9.02
C THR A 91 -5.22 -2.81 10.45
N LYS A 92 -6.19 -2.05 10.98
CA LYS A 92 -6.14 -1.53 12.37
C LYS A 92 -6.09 -2.66 13.40
N ALA A 93 -6.93 -3.70 13.24
CA ALA A 93 -6.96 -4.83 14.16
C ALA A 93 -5.66 -5.63 14.12
N PHE A 94 -5.14 -5.91 12.92
CA PHE A 94 -3.92 -6.68 12.71
C PHE A 94 -2.67 -5.98 13.28
N MET A 95 -2.59 -4.65 13.16
CA MET A 95 -1.50 -3.85 13.74
C MET A 95 -1.44 -3.93 15.28
N ARG A 96 -2.57 -4.16 15.97
CA ARG A 96 -2.62 -4.28 17.43
C ARG A 96 -2.05 -5.61 17.96
N ILE A 97 -1.84 -6.59 17.09
CA ILE A 97 -1.30 -7.90 17.46
C ILE A 97 0.21 -7.76 17.61
N GLY A 98 0.76 -7.72 18.82
CA GLY A 98 2.20 -7.61 19.02
C GLY A 98 3.00 -8.88 18.69
N ASP A 99 2.35 -10.04 18.76
CA ASP A 99 2.98 -11.34 18.51
C ASP A 99 3.12 -11.62 17.00
N VAL A 100 4.36 -11.69 16.55
CA VAL A 100 4.72 -11.97 15.15
C VAL A 100 4.29 -13.38 14.71
N LYS A 101 4.36 -14.38 15.59
CA LYS A 101 3.94 -15.75 15.27
C LYS A 101 2.42 -15.82 15.07
N LEU A 102 1.67 -15.07 15.89
CA LEU A 102 0.22 -15.00 15.75
C LEU A 102 -0.20 -14.25 14.48
N ARG A 103 0.47 -13.14 14.15
CA ARG A 103 0.27 -12.47 12.86
C ARG A 103 0.47 -13.43 11.69
N ARG A 104 1.53 -14.25 11.72
CA ARG A 104 1.80 -15.23 10.66
C ARG A 104 0.69 -16.28 10.54
N ARG A 105 0.23 -16.84 11.66
CA ARG A 105 -0.89 -17.81 11.68
C ARG A 105 -2.19 -17.25 11.12
N ILE A 106 -2.48 -15.98 11.35
CA ILE A 106 -3.66 -15.31 10.80
C ILE A 106 -3.53 -15.16 9.28
N VAL A 107 -2.34 -14.80 8.79
CA VAL A 107 -2.07 -14.75 7.34
C VAL A 107 -2.24 -16.15 6.74
N ASP A 108 -1.63 -17.18 7.33
CA ASP A 108 -1.76 -18.56 6.85
C ASP A 108 -3.23 -18.99 6.78
N LEU A 109 -4.04 -18.65 7.79
CA LEU A 109 -5.49 -18.95 7.81
C LEU A 109 -6.24 -18.26 6.66
N VAL A 110 -5.95 -16.98 6.41
CA VAL A 110 -6.59 -16.21 5.34
C VAL A 110 -6.19 -16.78 3.96
N GLU A 111 -4.92 -17.16 3.79
CA GLU A 111 -4.41 -17.82 2.58
C GLU A 111 -5.11 -19.17 2.35
N HIS A 112 -5.31 -19.98 3.39
CA HIS A 112 -6.03 -21.25 3.29
C HIS A 112 -7.51 -21.06 2.92
N ILE A 113 -8.17 -20.03 3.46
CA ILE A 113 -9.58 -19.73 3.14
C ILE A 113 -9.72 -19.20 1.70
N ALA A 114 -8.74 -18.45 1.21
CA ALA A 114 -8.75 -17.90 -0.15
C ALA A 114 -8.57 -18.98 -1.24
N GLY A 115 -8.01 -20.13 -0.88
CA GLY A 115 -7.63 -21.21 -1.81
C GLY A 115 -6.32 -20.90 -2.52
N GLU A 116 -5.47 -21.92 -2.72
CA GLU A 116 -4.23 -21.77 -3.49
C GLU A 116 -4.55 -21.32 -4.93
N PRO A 117 -3.78 -20.39 -5.52
CA PRO A 117 -3.89 -20.10 -6.94
C PRO A 117 -3.59 -21.41 -7.69
N ALA A 118 -4.53 -21.84 -8.54
CA ALA A 118 -4.42 -23.08 -9.30
C ALA A 118 -3.04 -23.17 -9.97
N GLU A 119 -2.23 -24.14 -9.56
CA GLU A 119 -1.01 -24.51 -10.27
C GLU A 119 -1.41 -24.88 -11.70
N ASN A 120 -1.11 -24.00 -12.65
CA ASN A 120 -1.29 -24.29 -14.07
C ASN A 120 -0.45 -25.53 -14.40
N GLY A 121 -1.17 -26.61 -14.70
CA GLY A 121 -0.66 -27.94 -14.96
C GLY A 121 0.58 -27.91 -15.85
N ASN A 122 1.70 -28.29 -15.24
CA ASN A 122 2.89 -28.73 -15.92
C ASN A 122 2.48 -29.82 -16.93
N GLY A 123 2.51 -29.49 -18.22
CA GLY A 123 2.25 -30.40 -19.33
C GLY A 123 3.33 -31.46 -19.41
N THR A 124 3.32 -32.41 -18.47
CA THR A 124 4.09 -33.64 -18.54
C THR A 124 3.19 -34.71 -19.14
N SER A 125 3.41 -34.96 -20.43
CA SER A 125 3.46 -36.29 -21.06
C SER A 125 2.56 -37.37 -20.44
N ALA A 126 1.42 -37.64 -21.09
CA ALA A 126 0.77 -38.95 -21.07
C ALA A 126 0.78 -39.52 -22.49
N ALA A 127 1.37 -40.70 -22.61
CA ALA A 127 1.50 -41.49 -23.81
C ALA A 127 0.15 -41.98 -24.36
N ALA A 128 0.17 -42.29 -25.66
CA ALA A 128 -0.47 -43.42 -26.36
C ALA A 128 -1.94 -43.78 -26.05
N VAL A 129 -2.76 -43.93 -27.10
CA VAL A 129 -3.58 -45.13 -27.43
C VAL A 129 -4.36 -44.87 -28.74
N GLU A 130 -4.17 -45.79 -29.72
CA GLU A 130 -5.02 -46.19 -30.88
C GLU A 130 -5.40 -45.13 -31.93
N HIS A 131 -5.23 -45.33 -33.25
CA HIS A 131 -5.35 -46.51 -34.11
C HIS A 131 -4.30 -46.53 -35.24
#